data_AF-A0A3A5VG19-F1
#
_entry.id   AF-A0A3A5VG19-F1
#
_cell.length_a   1.000
_cell.length_b   1.000
_cell.length_c   1.000
_cell.angle_alpha   90.00
_cell.angle_beta   90.00
_cell.angle_gamma   90.00
#
_symmetry.space_group_name_H-M   'P 1'
#
loop_
_entity.id
_entity.type
_entity.pdbx_description
1 polymer ?
#
loop_
_entity_poly.entity_id
_entity_poly.type
_entity_poly.pdbx_seq_one_letter_code
_entity_poly.pdbx_strand_id
1 'polypeptide(L)'
;MAGIAQKLASNQKQVAISEFFEKNKHFLGFDSLARSLITAVKEAVDNALDACEEARILPTIRIQISKIDVKKDIIRLVVEDNGPGIPQKSIEKV
;
A
#
# COMPACT_ATOMS: atom_id res chain seq x y z
N MET A 1 -7.91 -36.72 21.36
CA MET A 1 -6.69 -35.90 21.26
C MET A 1 -7.00 -34.70 20.39
N ALA A 2 -7.19 -33.52 20.99
CA ALA A 2 -7.32 -32.29 20.20
C ALA A 2 -6.04 -32.12 19.37
N GLY A 3 -6.17 -32.11 18.05
CA GLY A 3 -5.04 -32.12 17.12
C GLY A 3 -4.20 -30.86 17.30
N ILE A 4 -2.91 -30.97 16.97
CA ILE A 4 -1.95 -29.85 16.97
C ILE A 4 -2.54 -28.60 16.28
N ALA A 5 -3.37 -28.78 15.26
CA ALA A 5 -4.14 -27.75 14.58
C ALA A 5 -5.06 -26.92 15.50
N GLN A 6 -5.78 -27.53 16.46
CA GLN A 6 -6.67 -26.81 17.38
C GLN A 6 -5.89 -25.98 18.41
N LYS A 7 -4.70 -26.47 18.84
CA LYS A 7 -3.78 -25.71 19.70
C LYS A 7 -3.10 -24.54 18.98
N LEU A 8 -2.80 -24.68 17.68
CA LEU A 8 -2.28 -23.58 16.86
C LEU A 8 -3.38 -22.56 16.55
N ALA A 9 -4.60 -23.01 16.24
CA ALA A 9 -5.74 -22.14 15.97
C ALA A 9 -6.17 -21.32 17.20
N SER A 10 -6.09 -21.88 18.42
CA SER A 10 -6.41 -21.12 19.64
C SER A 10 -5.46 -19.95 19.92
N ASN A 11 -4.27 -19.95 19.31
CA ASN A 11 -3.31 -18.85 19.40
C ASN A 11 -3.44 -17.84 18.24
N GLN A 12 -4.26 -18.12 17.22
CA GLN A 12 -4.54 -17.17 16.16
C GLN A 12 -5.46 -16.09 16.71
N LYS A 13 -4.88 -14.91 16.98
CA LYS A 13 -5.67 -13.72 17.30
C LYS A 13 -6.16 -13.11 16.00
N GLN A 14 -7.47 -13.04 15.85
CA GLN A 14 -8.08 -12.21 14.82
C GLN A 14 -7.89 -10.75 15.23
N VAL A 15 -7.03 -10.04 14.51
CA VAL A 15 -6.70 -8.64 14.78
C VAL A 15 -7.28 -7.80 13.66
N ALA A 16 -7.89 -6.67 13.99
CA ALA A 16 -8.36 -5.73 12.97
C ALA A 16 -7.18 -5.26 12.12
N ILE A 17 -7.38 -5.08 10.82
CA ILE A 17 -6.31 -4.66 9.90
C ILE A 17 -5.66 -3.36 10.39
N SER A 18 -6.45 -2.37 10.82
CA SER A 18 -5.95 -1.12 11.39
C SER A 18 -5.04 -1.32 12.61
N GLU A 19 -5.45 -2.18 13.55
CA GLU A 19 -4.67 -2.50 14.76
C GLU A 19 -3.37 -3.23 14.41
N PHE A 20 -3.40 -4.11 13.40
CA PHE A 20 -2.20 -4.75 12.88
C PHE A 20 -1.23 -3.72 12.28
N PHE A 21 -1.72 -2.80 11.46
CA PHE A 21 -0.92 -1.72 10.87
C PHE A 21 -0.28 -0.83 11.94
N GLU A 22 -1.05 -0.40 12.96
CA GLU A 22 -0.52 0.47 14.01
C GLU A 22 0.59 -0.20 14.83
N LYS A 23 0.42 -1.48 15.15
CA LYS A 23 1.40 -2.24 15.94
C LYS A 23 2.64 -2.65 15.13
N ASN A 24 2.53 -2.75 13.80
CA ASN A 24 3.55 -3.34 12.94
C ASN A 24 4.07 -2.39 11.84
N LYS A 25 3.99 -1.07 12.03
CA LYS A 25 4.45 -0.06 11.04
C LYS A 25 5.84 -0.34 10.45
N HIS A 26 6.76 -0.84 11.28
CA HIS A 26 8.13 -1.16 10.88
C HIS A 26 8.24 -2.35 9.91
N PHE A 27 7.37 -3.36 10.05
CA PHE A 27 7.29 -4.48 9.09
C PHE A 27 6.77 -4.01 7.73
N LEU A 28 5.95 -2.97 7.73
CA LEU A 28 5.33 -2.41 6.54
C LEU A 28 6.14 -1.28 5.90
N GLY A 29 7.30 -0.93 6.46
CA GLY A 29 8.16 0.13 5.93
C GLY A 29 7.64 1.55 6.18
N PHE A 30 6.85 1.75 7.24
CA PHE A 30 6.32 3.06 7.70
C PHE A 30 6.90 3.50 9.06
N ASP A 31 8.14 3.11 9.35
CA ASP A 31 8.88 3.42 10.58
C ASP A 31 9.55 4.80 10.59
N SER A 32 9.82 5.39 9.42
CA SER A 32 10.36 6.75 9.30
C SER A 32 9.72 7.50 8.14
N LEU A 33 9.76 8.83 8.17
CA LEU A 33 9.20 9.67 7.11
C LEU A 33 9.80 9.35 5.73
N ALA A 34 11.14 9.23 5.66
CA ALA A 34 11.84 8.94 4.41
C ALA A 34 11.49 7.55 3.87
N ARG A 35 11.49 6.52 4.73
CA ARG A 35 11.14 5.16 4.32
C ARG A 35 9.67 5.04 3.93
N SER A 36 8.78 5.72 4.65
CA SER A 36 7.34 5.78 4.31
C SER A 36 7.11 6.35 2.92
N LEU A 37 7.83 7.42 2.55
CA LEU A 37 7.73 8.01 1.22
C LEU A 37 8.24 7.06 0.14
N ILE A 38 9.38 6.40 0.37
CA ILE A 38 9.94 5.42 -0.57
C ILE A 38 8.97 4.25 -0.76
N THR A 39 8.43 3.70 0.33
CA THR A 39 7.42 2.64 0.30
C THR A 39 6.19 3.09 -0.49
N ALA A 40 5.65 4.28 -0.22
CA ALA A 40 4.47 4.78 -0.91
C ALA A 40 4.70 4.96 -2.42
N VAL A 41 5.87 5.48 -2.82
CA VAL A 41 6.23 5.60 -4.24
C VAL A 41 6.40 4.23 -4.88
N LYS A 42 7.10 3.30 -4.22
CA LYS A 42 7.33 1.94 -4.72
C LYS A 42 6.01 1.22 -4.98
N GLU A 43 5.12 1.17 -3.99
CA GLU A 43 3.82 0.49 -4.14
C GLU A 43 2.93 1.15 -5.21
N ALA A 44 2.94 2.48 -5.31
CA ALA A 44 2.16 3.18 -6.32
C ALA A 44 2.70 2.94 -7.75
N VAL A 45 4.02 2.88 -7.92
CA VAL A 45 4.65 2.58 -9.22
C VAL A 45 4.45 1.12 -9.60
N ASP A 46 4.61 0.18 -8.66
CA ASP A 46 4.38 -1.25 -8.90
C ASP A 46 2.94 -1.49 -9.37
N ASN A 47 1.94 -0.93 -8.68
CA ASN A 47 0.54 -1.04 -9.08
C ASN A 47 0.28 -0.44 -10.48
N ALA A 48 0.90 0.70 -10.80
CA ALA A 48 0.76 1.32 -12.12
C ALA A 48 1.39 0.45 -13.22
N LEU A 49 2.56 -0.15 -12.97
CA LEU A 49 3.23 -1.05 -13.90
C LEU A 49 2.42 -2.34 -14.11
N ASP A 50 1.97 -2.97 -13.03
CA ASP A 50 1.14 -4.19 -13.08
C ASP A 50 -0.13 -3.96 -13.91
N ALA A 51 -0.81 -2.83 -13.68
CA ALA A 51 -2.02 -2.46 -14.42
C ALA A 51 -1.75 -2.26 -15.93
N CYS A 52 -0.63 -1.64 -16.28
CA CYS A 52 -0.23 -1.47 -17.68
C CYS A 52 0.18 -2.80 -18.32
N GLU A 53 0.91 -3.65 -17.59
CA GLU A 53 1.35 -4.96 -18.05
C GLU A 53 0.16 -5.87 -18.36
N GLU A 54 -0.81 -5.96 -17.44
CA GLU A 54 -2.02 -6.79 -17.60
C GLU A 54 -2.83 -6.36 -18.84
N ALA A 55 -2.92 -5.04 -19.08
CA ALA A 55 -3.60 -4.47 -20.24
C ALA A 55 -2.75 -4.44 -21.52
N ARG A 56 -1.47 -4.86 -21.47
CA ARG A 56 -0.49 -4.76 -22.57
C ARG A 56 -0.35 -3.34 -23.14
N ILE A 57 -0.41 -2.34 -22.26
CA ILE A 57 -0.21 -0.93 -22.58
C ILE A 57 1.24 -0.57 -22.27
N LEU A 58 1.92 0.18 -23.16
CA LEU A 58 3.24 0.74 -22.86
C LEU A 58 3.09 1.78 -21.73
N PRO A 59 3.69 1.57 -20.55
CA PRO A 59 3.45 2.41 -19.39
C PRO A 59 4.05 3.81 -19.57
N THR A 60 3.25 4.83 -19.29
CA THR A 60 3.66 6.21 -19.09
C THR A 60 3.20 6.61 -17.70
N ILE A 61 4.16 6.74 -16.78
CA ILE A 61 3.88 7.02 -15.36
C ILE A 61 4.48 8.38 -15.01
N ARG A 62 3.65 9.27 -14.45
CA ARG A 62 4.06 10.56 -13.92
C ARG A 62 4.01 10.51 -12.40
N ILE A 63 5.11 10.90 -11.76
CA ILE A 63 5.22 10.97 -10.31
C ILE A 63 5.48 12.42 -9.92
N GLN A 64 4.66 12.95 -9.01
CA GLN A 64 4.84 14.28 -8.45
C GLN A 64 4.85 14.21 -6.93
N ILE A 65 5.89 14.80 -6.33
CA ILE A 65 6.04 14.87 -4.87
C ILE A 65 6.14 16.35 -4.50
N SER A 66 5.25 16.81 -3.63
CA SER A 66 5.21 18.19 -3.15
C SER A 66 5.04 18.23 -1.64
N LYS A 67 5.68 19.20 -0.98
CA LYS A 67 5.45 19.47 0.44
C LYS A 67 4.28 20.43 0.57
N ILE A 68 3.20 20.02 1.23
CA ILE A 68 2.04 20.88 1.52
C ILE A 68 2.31 21.74 2.75
N ASP A 69 2.93 21.15 3.78
CA ASP A 69 3.31 21.86 5.01
C ASP A 69 4.72 21.46 5.41
N VAL A 70 5.67 22.39 5.27
CA VAL A 70 7.09 22.17 5.58
C VAL A 70 7.32 22.06 7.09
N LYS A 71 6.47 22.68 7.93
CA LYS A 71 6.63 22.65 9.39
C LYS A 71 6.08 21.38 10.01
N LYS A 72 5.14 20.72 9.33
CA LYS A 72 4.48 19.48 9.79
C LYS A 72 4.88 18.24 8.99
N ASP A 73 5.86 18.37 8.10
CA ASP A 73 6.32 17.29 7.21
C ASP A 73 5.19 16.61 6.41
N ILE A 74 4.17 17.38 6.02
CA ILE A 74 3.04 16.87 5.23
C ILE A 74 3.42 16.90 3.74
N ILE A 75 3.39 15.73 3.12
CA ILE A 75 3.75 15.52 1.72
C ILE A 75 2.51 15.09 0.94
N ARG A 76 2.38 15.59 -0.29
CA ARG A 76 1.46 15.07 -1.31
C ARG A 76 2.25 14.35 -2.38
N LEU A 77 1.97 13.06 -2.50
CA LEU A 77 2.40 12.20 -3.61
C LEU A 77 1.22 12.08 -4.58
N VAL A 78 1.46 12.36 -5.85
CA VAL A 78 0.53 12.10 -6.95
C VAL A 78 1.24 11.17 -7.93
N VAL A 79 0.56 10.08 -8.28
CA VAL A 79 1.01 9.14 -9.31
C VAL A 79 -0.11 9.03 -10.34
N GLU A 80 0.24 9.24 -11.60
CA GLU A 80 -0.68 9.13 -12.73
C GLU A 80 -0.10 8.12 -13.72
N ASP A 81 -0.91 7.19 -14.17
CA ASP A 81 -0.57 6.20 -15.18
C ASP A 81 -1.57 6.23 -16.36
N ASN A 82 -1.20 5.56 -17.44
CA ASN A 82 -2.06 5.37 -18.62
C ASN A 82 -2.62 3.94 -18.71
N GLY A 83 -2.71 3.24 -17.58
CA GLY A 83 -3.27 1.91 -17.48
C GLY A 83 -4.80 1.88 -17.69
N PRO A 84 -5.43 0.71 -17.52
CA PRO A 84 -6.86 0.53 -17.77
C PRO A 84 -7.78 1.28 -16.78
N GLY A 85 -7.22 1.79 -15.68
CA GLY A 85 -7.96 2.39 -14.58
C GLY A 85 -8.70 1.36 -13.71
N ILE A 86 -9.24 1.81 -12.59
CA ILE A 86 -10.00 0.99 -11.65
C ILE A 86 -11.49 1.33 -11.79
N PRO A 87 -12.38 0.35 -12.05
CA PRO A 87 -13.81 0.59 -12.08
C PRO A 87 -14.30 1.21 -10.77
N GLN A 88 -15.13 2.25 -10.84
CA GLN A 88 -15.56 3.01 -9.66
C GLN A 88 -16.15 2.14 -8.54
N LYS A 89 -16.90 1.09 -8.90
CA LYS A 89 -17.52 0.15 -7.96
C LYS A 89 -16.51 -0.74 -7.22
N SER A 90 -15.29 -0.85 -7.72
CA SER A 90 -14.23 -1.67 -7.13
C SER A 90 -13.31 -0.85 -6.22
N ILE A 91 -13.36 0.48 -6.26
CA ILE A 91 -12.48 1.37 -5.49
C ILE A 91 -12.58 1.10 -3.98
N GLU A 92 -13.77 0.81 -3.46
CA GLU A 92 -13.98 0.52 -2.03
C GLU A 92 -13.29 -0.75 -1.54
N LYS A 93 -12.82 -1.60 -2.46
CA LYS A 93 -12.18 -2.89 -2.17
C LYS A 93 -10.66 -2.86 -2.36
N VAL A 94 -10.10 -1.72 -2.75
CA VAL A 94 -8.67 -1.51 -2.96
C VAL A 94 -8.03 -0.90 -1.73
#